data_AF-A0A813HIW5-F1
#
_entry.id   AF-A0A813HIW5-F1
#
_cell.length_a   1.000
_cell.length_b   1.000
_cell.length_c   1.000
_cell.angle_alpha   90.00
_cell.angle_beta   90.00
_cell.angle_gamma   90.00
#
_symmetry.space_group_name_H-M   'P 1'
#
loop_
_entity.id
_entity.type
_entity.pdbx_description
1 polymer ?
#
loop_
_entity_poly.entity_id
_entity_poly.type
_entity_poly.pdbx_seq_one_letter_code
_entity_poly.pdbx_strand_id
1 'polypeptide(L)'
;VLGAPPTGAVAEALEELAKEARLLIELASTLAEKVVVVTNAEEGWVDLSCKAWLPSLLETIDNCEVASARSTWEPRGVTSPAGWKARTFEDVIEKFYSRYPTQSWKNIISVGDAPHERE
;
A
#
# COMPACT_ATOMS: atom_id res chain seq x y z
N VAL A 1 1.87 -3.57 -21.41
CA VAL A 1 1.23 -4.90 -21.56
C VAL A 1 1.81 -5.78 -20.49
N LEU A 2 1.04 -6.14 -19.46
CA LEU A 2 1.54 -6.89 -18.29
C LEU A 2 1.82 -8.38 -18.57
N GLY A 3 1.87 -8.80 -19.83
CA GLY A 3 2.01 -10.21 -20.20
C GLY A 3 0.69 -10.98 -20.08
N ALA A 4 0.73 -12.27 -20.42
CA ALA A 4 -0.40 -13.17 -20.18
C ALA A 4 -0.48 -13.51 -18.68
N PRO A 5 -1.69 -13.81 -18.15
CA PRO A 5 -1.84 -14.26 -16.78
C PRO A 5 -0.97 -15.51 -16.51
N PRO A 6 -0.48 -15.67 -15.27
CA PRO A 6 0.31 -16.83 -14.89
C PRO A 6 -0.56 -18.09 -14.97
N THR A 7 0.07 -19.23 -15.24
CA THR A 7 -0.60 -20.55 -15.29
C THR A 7 0.17 -21.59 -14.49
N GLY A 8 -0.50 -22.68 -14.08
CA GLY A 8 0.11 -23.79 -13.35
C GLY A 8 0.60 -23.36 -11.96
N ALA A 9 1.73 -23.90 -11.52
CA ALA A 9 2.25 -23.69 -10.16
C ALA A 9 2.46 -22.22 -9.78
N VAL A 10 2.77 -21.34 -10.74
CA VAL A 10 2.93 -19.90 -10.46
C VAL A 10 1.58 -19.26 -10.14
N ALA A 11 0.51 -19.64 -10.86
CA ALA A 11 -0.83 -19.13 -10.59
C ALA A 11 -1.33 -19.60 -9.21
N GLU A 12 -1.07 -20.85 -8.85
CA GLU A 12 -1.41 -21.41 -7.54
C GLU A 12 -0.68 -20.66 -6.41
N ALA A 13 0.62 -20.43 -6.56
CA ALA A 13 1.40 -19.68 -5.57
C ALA A 13 0.94 -18.22 -5.42
N LEU A 14 0.56 -17.56 -6.52
CA LEU A 14 0.02 -16.20 -6.48
C LEU A 14 -1.36 -16.14 -5.85
N GLU A 15 -2.21 -17.15 -6.07
CA GLU A 15 -3.52 -17.23 -5.40
C GLU A 15 -3.37 -17.45 -3.88
N GLU A 16 -2.42 -18.28 -3.44
CA GLU A 16 -2.12 -18.42 -2.00
C GLU A 16 -1.60 -17.10 -1.41
N LEU A 17 -0.71 -16.39 -2.13
CA LEU A 17 -0.26 -15.06 -1.72
C LEU A 17 -1.42 -14.06 -1.62
N ALA A 18 -2.35 -14.08 -2.58
CA ALA A 18 -3.53 -13.22 -2.57
C ALA A 18 -4.41 -13.48 -1.34
N LYS A 19 -4.60 -14.75 -0.96
CA LYS A 19 -5.36 -15.12 0.25
C LYS A 19 -4.69 -14.59 1.52
N GLU A 20 -3.39 -14.79 1.67
CA GLU A 20 -2.64 -14.31 2.85
C GLU A 20 -2.63 -12.78 2.92
N ALA A 21 -2.42 -12.09 1.79
CA ALA A 21 -2.49 -10.63 1.73
C ALA A 21 -3.88 -10.10 2.08
N ARG A 22 -4.95 -10.76 1.59
CA ARG A 22 -6.33 -10.42 1.94
C ARG A 22 -6.56 -10.54 3.44
N LEU A 23 -6.21 -11.69 4.04
CA LEU A 23 -6.38 -11.93 5.47
C LEU A 23 -5.64 -10.88 6.31
N LEU A 24 -4.42 -10.51 5.92
CA LEU A 24 -3.66 -9.47 6.59
C LEU A 24 -4.37 -8.12 6.55
N ILE A 25 -4.83 -7.69 5.37
CA ILE A 25 -5.47 -6.38 5.18
C ILE A 25 -6.82 -6.33 5.88
N GLU A 26 -7.63 -7.38 5.78
CA GLU A 26 -8.93 -7.48 6.45
C GLU A 26 -8.75 -7.45 7.97
N LEU A 27 -7.84 -8.25 8.51
CA LEU A 27 -7.54 -8.25 9.94
C LEU A 27 -7.05 -6.87 10.39
N ALA A 28 -6.10 -6.26 9.67
CA ALA A 28 -5.63 -4.91 9.97
C ALA A 28 -6.78 -3.89 9.97
N SER A 29 -7.72 -4.00 9.04
CA SER A 29 -8.89 -3.12 8.93
C SER A 29 -9.89 -3.30 10.07
N THR A 30 -9.92 -4.46 10.73
CA THR A 30 -10.72 -4.67 11.97
C THR A 30 -10.06 -4.11 13.23
N LEU A 31 -8.73 -3.97 13.23
CA LEU A 31 -7.95 -3.56 14.40
C LEU A 31 -7.55 -2.09 14.37
N ALA A 32 -7.35 -1.53 13.18
CA ALA A 32 -6.91 -0.16 12.96
C ALA A 32 -8.06 0.72 12.49
N GLU A 33 -8.06 1.98 12.95
CA GLU A 33 -8.97 3.01 12.44
C GLU A 33 -8.72 3.33 10.96
N LYS A 34 -7.48 3.13 10.47
CA LYS A 34 -7.10 3.41 9.09
C LYS A 34 -5.99 2.46 8.62
N VAL A 35 -6.15 1.90 7.43
CA VAL A 35 -5.15 1.11 6.70
C VAL A 35 -4.85 1.83 5.38
N VAL A 36 -3.57 1.98 5.05
CA VAL A 36 -3.11 2.67 3.84
C VAL A 36 -1.97 1.86 3.20
N VAL A 37 -2.06 1.65 1.89
CA VAL A 37 -0.98 1.06 1.09
C VAL A 37 -0.16 2.19 0.48
N VAL A 38 1.11 2.30 0.85
CA VAL A 38 2.03 3.30 0.29
C VAL A 38 3.04 2.61 -0.64
N THR A 39 3.10 3.06 -1.90
CA THR A 39 3.96 2.44 -2.93
C THR A 39 4.81 3.45 -3.68
N ASN A 40 6.01 3.04 -4.09
CA ASN A 40 6.87 3.80 -5.02
C ASN A 40 6.56 3.51 -6.50
N ALA A 41 5.60 2.63 -6.78
CA ALA A 41 5.09 2.47 -8.13
C ALA A 41 4.26 3.69 -8.53
N GLU A 42 4.09 3.89 -9.84
CA GLU A 42 3.24 4.96 -10.37
C GLU A 42 1.76 4.73 -10.02
N GLU A 43 0.98 5.81 -10.02
CA GLU A 43 -0.47 5.76 -9.81
C GLU A 43 -1.14 4.77 -10.78
N GLY A 44 -2.11 4.00 -10.26
CA GLY A 44 -2.78 2.93 -11.00
C GLY A 44 -2.02 1.61 -11.12
N TRP A 45 -0.72 1.57 -10.79
CA TRP A 45 0.07 0.33 -10.91
C TRP A 45 -0.44 -0.80 -10.01
N VAL A 46 -0.85 -0.50 -8.79
CA VAL A 46 -1.34 -1.51 -7.82
C VAL A 46 -2.61 -2.18 -8.35
N ASP A 47 -3.58 -1.40 -8.84
CA ASP A 47 -4.82 -1.89 -9.44
C ASP A 47 -4.55 -2.74 -10.68
N LEU A 48 -3.73 -2.23 -11.61
CA LEU A 48 -3.35 -2.95 -12.83
C LEU A 48 -2.64 -4.27 -12.51
N SER A 49 -1.75 -4.27 -11.51
CA SER A 49 -1.03 -5.45 -11.06
C SER A 49 -1.96 -6.46 -10.41
N CYS A 50 -2.89 -6.02 -9.56
CA CYS A 50 -3.87 -6.92 -8.94
C CYS A 50 -4.75 -7.56 -10.01
N LYS A 51 -5.27 -6.79 -10.96
CA LYS A 51 -6.08 -7.31 -12.08
C LYS A 51 -5.36 -8.37 -12.91
N ALA A 52 -4.05 -8.21 -13.12
CA ALA A 52 -3.28 -9.13 -13.94
C ALA A 52 -2.80 -10.38 -13.16
N TRP A 53 -2.43 -10.23 -11.89
CA TRP A 53 -1.66 -11.25 -11.17
C TRP A 53 -2.29 -11.75 -9.87
N LEU A 54 -3.13 -10.94 -9.21
CA LEU A 54 -3.77 -11.24 -7.93
C LEU A 54 -5.26 -10.84 -7.96
N PRO A 55 -6.07 -11.34 -8.92
CA PRO A 55 -7.41 -10.82 -9.16
C PRO A 55 -8.36 -11.02 -7.96
N SER A 56 -8.14 -12.06 -7.15
CA SER A 56 -8.91 -12.33 -5.93
C SER A 56 -8.64 -11.35 -4.78
N LEU A 57 -7.57 -10.55 -4.88
CA LEU A 57 -7.20 -9.51 -3.91
C LEU A 57 -7.78 -8.12 -4.28
N LEU A 58 -8.27 -7.95 -5.51
CA LEU A 58 -8.64 -6.65 -6.06
C LEU A 58 -9.69 -5.92 -5.20
N GLU A 59 -10.78 -6.60 -4.83
CA GLU A 59 -11.84 -6.03 -4.00
C GLU A 59 -11.32 -5.56 -2.63
N THR A 60 -10.38 -6.29 -2.03
CA THR A 60 -9.77 -5.92 -0.74
C THR A 60 -8.90 -4.67 -0.88
N ILE A 61 -8.15 -4.56 -1.98
CA ILE A 61 -7.31 -3.40 -2.27
C ILE A 61 -8.15 -2.17 -2.62
N ASP A 62 -9.25 -2.34 -3.35
CA ASP A 62 -10.18 -1.25 -3.69
C ASP A 62 -10.81 -0.61 -2.45
N ASN A 63 -10.95 -1.38 -1.37
CA ASN A 63 -11.41 -0.90 -0.07
C ASN A 63 -10.31 -0.23 0.77
N CYS A 64 -9.06 -0.22 0.30
CA CYS A 64 -7.93 0.44 0.96
C CYS A 64 -7.56 1.76 0.31
N GLU A 65 -7.10 2.72 1.10
CA GLU A 65 -6.44 3.90 0.54
C GLU A 65 -5.08 3.50 -0.04
N VAL A 66 -4.88 3.66 -1.35
CA VAL A 66 -3.60 3.40 -2.03
C VAL A 66 -2.96 4.73 -2.42
N ALA A 67 -1.76 4.99 -1.91
CA ALA A 67 -1.00 6.19 -2.19
C ALA A 67 0.26 5.88 -3.02
N SER A 68 0.33 6.42 -4.24
CA SER A 68 1.55 6.42 -5.04
C SER A 68 2.47 7.56 -4.59
N ALA A 69 3.50 7.20 -3.82
CA ALA A 69 4.50 8.12 -3.32
C ALA A 69 5.29 8.74 -4.47
N ARG A 70 5.68 7.93 -5.47
CA ARG A 70 6.42 8.40 -6.65
C ARG A 70 5.63 9.41 -7.45
N SER A 71 4.40 9.08 -7.86
CA SER A 71 3.57 9.98 -8.66
C SER A 71 3.25 11.29 -7.93
N THR A 72 3.25 11.27 -6.59
CA THR A 72 3.03 12.48 -5.78
C THR A 72 4.29 13.35 -5.68
N TRP A 73 5.45 12.75 -5.39
CA TRP A 73 6.63 13.48 -4.92
C TRP A 73 7.76 13.63 -5.95
N GLU A 74 7.85 12.73 -6.94
CA GLU A 74 8.81 12.86 -8.05
C GLU A 74 8.59 14.17 -8.83
N PRO A 75 7.35 14.55 -9.22
CA PRO A 75 7.12 15.83 -9.90
C PRO A 75 7.33 17.06 -9.02
N ARG A 76 7.34 16.88 -7.69
CA ARG A 76 7.57 17.94 -6.69
C ARG A 76 9.06 18.12 -6.36
N GLY A 77 9.96 17.42 -7.06
CA GLY A 77 11.40 17.58 -6.93
C GLY A 77 12.04 16.77 -5.81
N VAL A 78 11.33 15.82 -5.21
CA VAL A 78 11.95 14.84 -4.31
C VAL A 78 12.69 13.83 -5.16
N THR A 79 13.98 13.62 -4.90
CA THR A 79 14.88 12.93 -5.85
C THR A 79 15.19 11.49 -5.46
N SER A 80 14.58 10.94 -4.41
CA SER A 80 14.83 9.57 -3.95
C SER A 80 13.54 8.81 -3.65
N PRO A 81 13.47 7.51 -3.98
CA PRO A 81 12.33 6.65 -3.62
C PRO A 81 12.05 6.58 -2.12
N ALA A 82 13.10 6.64 -1.29
CA ALA A 82 12.94 6.72 0.16
C ALA A 82 12.29 8.05 0.56
N GLY A 83 12.72 9.17 -0.06
CA GLY A 83 12.13 10.49 0.17
C GLY A 83 10.66 10.57 -0.23
N TRP A 84 10.27 9.93 -1.34
CA TRP A 84 8.88 9.83 -1.76
C TRP A 84 8.01 9.17 -0.69
N LYS A 85 8.44 8.00 -0.19
CA LYS A 85 7.72 7.28 0.87
C LYS A 85 7.69 8.08 2.16
N ALA A 86 8.83 8.63 2.61
CA ALA A 86 8.91 9.41 3.83
C ALA A 86 7.91 10.58 3.83
N ARG A 87 7.84 11.34 2.73
CA ARG A 87 6.88 12.45 2.59
C ARG A 87 5.43 11.98 2.50
N THR A 88 5.19 10.84 1.86
CA THR A 88 3.84 10.25 1.82
C THR A 88 3.39 9.77 3.20
N PHE A 89 4.29 9.16 3.98
CA PHE A 89 4.01 8.79 5.36
C PHE A 89 3.71 10.02 6.20
N GLU A 90 4.51 11.08 6.10
CA GLU A 90 4.28 12.37 6.77
C GLU A 90 2.86 12.90 6.46
N ASP A 91 2.49 13.00 5.17
CA ASP A 91 1.16 13.46 4.74
C ASP A 91 0.02 12.57 5.30
N VAL A 92 0.16 11.25 5.21
CA VAL A 92 -0.86 10.29 5.68
C VAL A 92 -1.05 10.39 7.18
N ILE A 93 0.06 10.50 7.92
CA ILE A 93 0.09 10.58 9.38
C ILE A 93 -0.47 11.92 9.84
N GLU A 94 -0.02 13.04 9.26
CA GLU A 94 -0.51 14.38 9.58
C GLU A 94 -2.02 14.48 9.34
N LYS A 95 -2.50 14.05 8.16
CA LYS A 95 -3.93 14.01 7.82
C LYS A 95 -4.73 13.14 8.79
N PHE A 96 -4.16 12.06 9.29
CA PHE A 96 -4.84 11.17 10.23
C PHE A 96 -4.97 11.79 11.63
N TYR A 97 -3.93 12.47 12.12
CA TYR A 97 -3.93 13.11 13.44
C TYR A 97 -4.62 14.47 13.47
N SER A 98 -4.73 15.16 12.33
CA SER A 98 -5.41 16.45 12.23
C SER A 98 -6.94 16.33 12.18
N ARG A 99 -7.51 15.11 12.25
CA ARG A 99 -8.96 14.88 12.17
C ARG A 99 -9.73 15.45 13.36
N TYR A 100 -9.12 15.49 14.56
CA TYR A 100 -9.79 15.98 15.78
C TYR A 100 -8.85 16.77 16.71
N PRO A 101 -9.33 17.82 17.42
CA PRO A 101 -8.51 18.72 18.23
C PRO A 101 -7.76 18.10 19.42
N THR A 102 -8.12 16.88 19.84
CA THR A 102 -7.60 16.21 21.05
C THR A 102 -7.07 14.80 20.78
N GLN A 103 -6.61 14.54 19.55
CA GLN A 103 -6.10 13.21 19.19
C GLN A 103 -4.78 12.95 19.93
N SER A 104 -4.82 12.06 20.94
CA SER A 104 -3.63 11.60 21.67
C SER A 104 -2.79 10.64 20.82
N TRP A 105 -1.62 10.24 21.35
CA TRP A 105 -0.74 9.24 20.73
C TRP A 105 -1.53 7.99 20.32
N LYS A 106 -1.48 7.66 19.02
CA LYS A 106 -1.95 6.39 18.47
C LYS A 106 -0.75 5.63 17.93
N ASN A 107 -0.78 4.31 18.04
CA ASN A 107 0.30 3.48 17.52
C ASN A 107 0.22 3.46 15.99
N ILE A 108 1.37 3.60 15.33
CA ILE A 108 1.52 3.39 13.89
C ILE A 108 2.28 2.08 13.72
N ILE A 109 1.78 1.21 12.83
CA ILE A 109 2.48 0.00 12.42
C ILE A 109 2.77 0.15 10.94
N SER A 110 4.05 0.14 10.58
CA SER A 110 4.51 0.08 9.20
C SER A 110 5.00 -1.33 8.91
N VAL A 111 4.52 -1.92 7.81
CA VAL A 111 4.95 -3.24 7.33
C VAL A 111 5.50 -3.09 5.93
N GLY A 112 6.77 -3.43 5.75
CA GLY A 112 7.46 -3.31 4.49
C GLY A 112 8.82 -4.00 4.49
N ASP A 113 9.32 -4.23 3.28
CA ASP A 113 10.57 -4.94 3.00
C ASP A 113 11.76 -3.99 2.82
N ALA A 114 11.52 -2.68 2.67
CA ALA A 114 12.59 -1.74 2.40
C ALA A 114 13.32 -1.36 3.71
N PRO A 115 14.67 -1.33 3.72
CA PRO A 115 15.43 -0.99 4.92
C PRO A 115 15.07 0.38 5.52
N HIS A 116 14.74 1.34 4.66
CA HIS A 116 14.45 2.74 5.02
C HIS A 116 13.00 2.97 5.48
N GLU A 117 12.17 1.94 5.60
CA GLU A 117 10.79 2.07 6.13
C GLU A 117 10.72 1.97 7.65
N ARG A 118 11.87 1.77 8.32
CA ARG A 118 11.99 1.56 9.77
C ARG A 118 12.85 2.62 10.48
N GLU A 119 13.30 3.63 9.74
CA GLU A 119 14.05 4.80 10.25
C GLU A 119 13.10 5.97 10.49
#